data_AF-A0A4R2I590-F1
#
_entry.id   AF-A0A4R2I590-F1
#
_cell.length_a   1.000
_cell.length_b   1.000
_cell.length_c   1.000
_cell.angle_alpha   90.00
_cell.angle_beta   90.00
_cell.angle_gamma   90.00
#
_symmetry.space_group_name_H-M   'P 1'
#
loop_
_entity.id
_entity.type
_entity.pdbx_description
1 polymer ?
#
loop_
_entity_poly.entity_id
_entity_poly.type
_entity_poly.pdbx_seq_one_letter_code
_entity_poly.pdbx_strand_id
1 'polypeptide(L)'
;MRAIVPVDSGKVALAEVKEPAGDLLIEVAAFSINRGETFQLEQPREGWRPGKDIAGRVIESTDDDLPIGSRIVAHLPHSGWAERVTAPATQVAVLPDNISFTQAAALPLAGLTALRLLRTAGSVIGRRILLTGASGGVGHYFTELAAAAGASVTAVVSSPARGDRLLELGAETLVYDVSDARGPFDLVLESVGGASLPIALSKLVAGGQLIWFGEASRQPVELDFFSLFDGPENAIIKHFHYTDGRDDQDLATLVRLVASGRLHPEIGRVEDWSQTAAVLDDLRNRRIRGNAVLTLQEETPPMDPKTVVTRYVEAAAAGDRQTMRDSFAPDVVWTYPGELPLSGEWKGRDAVLDDFLGAAGNLFAPGTRVTITLTNVLADGEQVFAEWTSQATARAGGAYDNKCAAVFTVSGDRIVAVREYTDTDHTRRVLFG
;
A
#
# COMPACT_ATOMS: atom_id res chain seq x y z
N MET A 1 -3.86 -16.51 22.82
CA MET A 1 -4.06 -16.07 21.42
C MET A 1 -3.65 -17.18 20.48
N ARG A 2 -4.22 -17.19 19.28
CA ARG A 2 -3.81 -18.06 18.20
C ARG A 2 -2.59 -17.49 17.46
N ALA A 3 -1.70 -18.38 17.04
CA ALA A 3 -0.55 -18.05 16.21
C ALA A 3 -0.20 -19.22 15.28
N ILE A 4 0.48 -18.91 14.19
CA ILE A 4 1.11 -19.91 13.34
C ILE A 4 2.44 -20.32 13.97
N VAL A 5 2.59 -21.60 14.28
CA VAL A 5 3.77 -22.17 14.93
C VAL A 5 4.44 -23.22 14.04
N PRO A 6 5.77 -23.37 14.09
CA PRO A 6 6.45 -24.52 13.48
C PRO A 6 5.99 -25.82 14.14
N VAL A 7 5.68 -26.84 13.33
CA VAL A 7 5.27 -28.18 13.83
C VAL A 7 6.17 -29.31 13.34
N ASP A 8 6.90 -29.09 12.25
CA ASP A 8 7.85 -30.03 11.65
C ASP A 8 8.79 -29.23 10.73
N SER A 9 9.83 -29.86 10.19
CA SER A 9 10.76 -29.22 9.26
C SER A 9 10.01 -28.63 8.05
N GLY A 10 10.04 -27.30 7.95
CA GLY A 10 9.36 -26.53 6.92
C GLY A 10 7.83 -26.48 7.06
N LYS A 11 7.22 -27.02 8.11
CA LYS A 11 5.76 -27.03 8.24
C LYS A 11 5.29 -26.18 9.41
N VAL A 12 4.10 -25.62 9.25
CA VAL A 12 3.46 -24.79 10.27
C VAL A 12 2.02 -25.21 10.48
N ALA A 13 1.48 -24.91 11.65
CA ALA A 13 0.07 -25.06 11.96
C ALA A 13 -0.41 -23.92 12.87
N LEU A 14 -1.72 -23.72 12.92
CA LEU A 14 -2.34 -22.82 13.89
C LEU A 14 -2.35 -23.49 15.28
N ALA A 15 -1.94 -22.75 16.30
CA ALA A 15 -1.93 -23.22 17.69
C ALA A 15 -2.24 -22.09 18.67
N GLU A 16 -2.71 -22.46 19.87
CA GLU A 16 -2.81 -21.52 21.00
C GLU A 16 -1.43 -21.28 21.60
N VAL A 17 -1.10 -20.01 21.81
CA VAL A 17 0.13 -19.56 22.47
C VAL A 17 -0.19 -18.53 23.53
N LYS A 18 0.76 -18.33 24.46
CA LYS A 18 0.67 -17.31 25.50
C LYS A 18 0.55 -15.91 24.86
N GLU A 19 -0.29 -15.06 25.44
CA GLU A 19 -0.35 -13.63 25.08
C GLU A 19 1.03 -12.98 25.20
N PRO A 20 1.41 -12.11 24.24
CA PRO A 20 2.64 -11.36 24.34
C PRO A 20 2.46 -10.26 25.39
N ALA A 21 3.53 -9.94 26.11
CA ALA A 21 3.55 -8.85 27.08
C ALA A 21 4.56 -7.80 26.61
N GLY A 22 4.20 -6.52 26.71
CA GLY A 22 5.04 -5.42 26.29
C GLY A 22 4.31 -4.08 26.31
N ASP A 23 5.09 -3.03 26.09
CA ASP A 23 4.64 -1.63 26.19
C ASP A 23 3.76 -1.16 25.02
N LEU A 24 3.80 -1.89 23.90
CA LEU A 24 2.99 -1.64 22.71
C LEU A 24 2.42 -2.97 22.24
N LEU A 25 1.10 -3.15 22.39
CA LEU A 25 0.37 -4.33 21.96
C LEU A 25 -0.43 -4.00 20.69
N ILE A 26 -0.25 -4.83 19.68
CA ILE A 26 -0.84 -4.65 18.35
C ILE A 26 -1.74 -5.84 18.05
N GLU A 27 -2.98 -5.57 17.63
CA GLU A 27 -3.84 -6.53 16.95
C GLU A 27 -3.44 -6.59 15.47
N VAL A 28 -2.98 -7.76 15.03
CA VAL A 28 -2.48 -7.94 13.65
C VAL A 28 -3.66 -8.10 12.70
N ALA A 29 -3.71 -7.26 11.68
CA ALA A 29 -4.69 -7.35 10.61
C ALA A 29 -4.16 -8.16 9.41
N ALA A 30 -2.86 -7.99 9.10
CA ALA A 30 -2.19 -8.73 8.04
C ALA A 30 -0.70 -8.93 8.34
N PHE A 31 -0.10 -9.98 7.78
CA PHE A 31 1.34 -10.19 7.77
C PHE A 31 1.83 -10.70 6.42
N SER A 32 3.11 -10.53 6.10
CA SER A 32 3.69 -11.14 4.90
C SER A 32 4.64 -12.29 5.23
N ILE A 33 4.81 -13.20 4.26
CA ILE A 33 5.76 -14.31 4.35
C ILE A 33 7.02 -13.98 3.57
N ASN A 34 8.16 -14.01 4.25
CA ASN A 34 9.44 -13.79 3.60
C ASN A 34 10.18 -15.09 3.27
N ARG A 35 10.88 -15.09 2.13
CA ARG A 35 11.69 -16.24 1.68
C ARG A 35 12.71 -16.68 2.74
N GLY A 36 13.35 -15.72 3.44
CA GLY A 36 14.31 -16.04 4.50
C GLY A 36 13.70 -16.81 5.67
N GLU A 37 12.44 -16.54 6.01
CA GLU A 37 11.72 -17.26 7.07
C GLU A 37 11.43 -18.71 6.68
N THR A 38 11.27 -19.00 5.37
CA THR A 38 11.10 -20.39 4.90
C THR A 38 12.31 -21.26 5.16
N PHE A 39 13.52 -20.68 5.16
CA PHE A 39 14.75 -21.38 5.50
C PHE A 39 14.87 -21.58 7.01
N GLN A 40 14.49 -20.58 7.81
CA GLN A 40 14.45 -20.69 9.26
C GLN A 40 13.45 -21.78 9.72
N LEU A 41 12.35 -21.96 8.99
CA LEU A 41 11.38 -23.02 9.22
C LEU A 41 11.92 -24.43 8.95
N GLU A 42 12.96 -24.63 8.14
CA GLU A 42 13.55 -25.95 7.90
C GLU A 42 14.23 -26.49 9.17
N GLN A 43 14.78 -25.60 9.99
CA GLN A 43 15.45 -25.91 11.27
C GLN A 43 15.12 -24.84 12.32
N PRO A 44 13.87 -24.81 12.84
CA PRO A 44 13.45 -23.78 13.77
C PRO A 44 14.18 -23.95 15.11
N ARG A 45 14.65 -22.83 15.68
CA ARG A 45 15.21 -22.83 17.04
C ARG A 45 14.10 -23.08 18.05
N GLU A 46 14.44 -23.69 19.19
CA GLU A 46 13.49 -23.89 20.28
C GLU A 46 12.86 -22.55 20.72
N GLY A 47 11.53 -22.52 20.83
CA GLY A 47 10.77 -21.32 21.21
C GLY A 47 10.61 -20.25 20.14
N TRP A 48 11.26 -20.38 18.97
CA TRP A 48 11.11 -19.43 17.87
C TRP A 48 9.77 -19.60 17.13
N ARG A 49 9.17 -18.48 16.74
CA ARG A 49 7.97 -18.44 15.88
C ARG A 49 8.20 -17.51 14.69
N PRO A 50 7.66 -17.81 13.50
CA PRO A 50 7.83 -16.96 12.34
C PRO A 50 7.03 -15.65 12.43
N GLY A 51 7.38 -14.72 11.54
CA GLY A 51 6.70 -13.46 11.31
C GLY A 51 7.58 -12.25 11.58
N LYS A 52 8.11 -11.67 10.50
CA LYS A 52 8.85 -10.41 10.54
C LYS A 52 8.00 -9.21 10.14
N ASP A 53 7.02 -9.41 9.28
CA ASP A 53 6.31 -8.29 8.66
C ASP A 53 4.86 -8.30 9.09
N ILE A 54 4.38 -7.23 9.75
CA ILE A 54 2.99 -7.12 10.18
C ILE A 54 2.44 -5.72 9.88
N ALA A 55 1.12 -5.65 9.75
CA ALA A 55 0.35 -4.43 9.81
C ALA A 55 -0.92 -4.66 10.64
N GLY A 56 -1.33 -3.65 11.39
CA GLY A 56 -2.41 -3.83 12.37
C GLY A 56 -2.78 -2.56 13.13
N ARG A 57 -3.49 -2.75 14.24
CA ARG A 57 -3.96 -1.66 15.10
C ARG A 57 -3.35 -1.75 16.49
N VAL A 58 -2.96 -0.62 17.03
CA VAL A 58 -2.55 -0.51 18.44
C VAL A 58 -3.77 -0.74 19.33
N ILE A 59 -3.67 -1.68 20.27
CA ILE A 59 -4.73 -1.97 21.26
C ILE A 59 -4.31 -1.64 22.70
N GLU A 60 -3.01 -1.62 22.98
CA GLU A 60 -2.43 -1.08 24.22
C GLU A 60 -1.14 -0.35 23.87
N SER A 61 -0.87 0.79 24.51
CA SER A 61 0.36 1.56 24.33
C SER A 61 0.68 2.36 25.58
N THR A 62 1.97 2.45 25.91
CA THR A 62 2.52 3.40 26.88
C THR A 62 3.23 4.59 26.21
N ASP A 63 3.24 4.62 24.88
CA ASP A 63 3.82 5.68 24.05
C ASP A 63 2.71 6.60 23.52
N ASP A 64 2.77 7.89 23.89
CA ASP A 64 1.79 8.90 23.51
C ASP A 64 1.80 9.19 21.98
N ASP A 65 2.91 8.91 21.28
CA ASP A 65 3.00 9.05 19.82
C ASP A 65 2.33 7.89 19.07
N LEU A 66 1.96 6.81 19.79
CA LEU A 66 1.28 5.63 19.26
C LEU A 66 0.01 5.34 20.08
N PRO A 67 -1.00 6.22 20.06
CA PRO A 67 -2.21 6.03 20.84
C PRO A 67 -2.99 4.78 20.39
N ILE A 68 -3.79 4.24 21.31
CA ILE A 68 -4.73 3.14 21.03
C ILE A 68 -5.61 3.49 19.81
N GLY A 69 -5.78 2.53 18.90
CA GLY A 69 -6.51 2.67 17.65
C GLY A 69 -5.64 3.03 16.44
N SER A 70 -4.41 3.49 16.66
CA SER A 70 -3.47 3.83 15.58
C SER A 70 -3.27 2.67 14.61
N ARG A 71 -3.35 2.96 13.30
CA ARG A 71 -3.00 2.02 12.22
C ARG A 71 -1.49 2.03 12.06
N ILE A 72 -0.85 0.87 12.06
CA ILE A 72 0.61 0.78 12.00
C ILE A 72 1.09 -0.33 11.08
N VAL A 73 2.35 -0.22 10.67
CA VAL A 73 3.16 -1.28 10.07
C VAL A 73 4.42 -1.48 10.90
N ALA A 74 4.87 -2.72 11.06
CA ALA A 74 6.09 -3.02 11.81
C ALA A 74 6.96 -4.09 11.16
N HIS A 75 8.27 -3.97 11.40
CA HIS A 75 9.28 -4.97 11.09
C HIS A 75 9.82 -5.58 12.38
N LEU A 76 9.37 -6.78 12.71
CA LEU A 76 9.71 -7.53 13.90
C LEU A 76 10.88 -8.49 13.65
N PRO A 77 11.64 -8.87 14.69
CA PRO A 77 12.63 -9.93 14.56
C PRO A 77 12.00 -11.30 14.28
N HIS A 78 10.80 -11.56 14.81
CA HIS A 78 10.05 -12.82 14.72
C HIS A 78 8.65 -12.70 15.40
N SER A 79 7.90 -13.81 15.45
CA SER A 79 6.58 -13.95 16.12
C SER A 79 5.39 -13.18 15.52
N GLY A 80 5.55 -12.57 14.36
CA GLY A 80 4.54 -11.78 13.64
C GLY A 80 3.33 -12.54 13.10
N TRP A 81 3.44 -13.86 12.87
CA TRP A 81 2.33 -14.65 12.33
C TRP A 81 1.35 -15.07 13.46
N ALA A 82 0.70 -14.07 14.07
CA ALA A 82 -0.14 -14.23 15.26
C ALA A 82 -1.29 -13.22 15.28
N GLU A 83 -2.33 -13.45 16.11
CA GLU A 83 -3.43 -12.48 16.31
C GLU A 83 -2.95 -11.18 16.94
N ARG A 84 -1.96 -11.27 17.83
CA ARG A 84 -1.40 -10.13 18.55
C ARG A 84 0.10 -10.23 18.66
N VAL A 85 0.76 -9.08 18.67
CA VAL A 85 2.22 -8.97 18.80
C VAL A 85 2.59 -7.77 19.63
N THR A 86 3.82 -7.77 20.15
CA THR A 86 4.45 -6.58 20.72
C THR A 86 5.60 -6.14 19.86
N ALA A 87 5.82 -4.83 19.77
CA ALA A 87 6.87 -4.23 18.96
C ALA A 87 7.52 -3.07 19.73
N PRO A 88 8.85 -2.86 19.62
CA PRO A 88 9.44 -1.60 20.06
C PRO A 88 9.00 -0.48 19.10
N ALA A 89 8.74 0.72 19.62
CA ALA A 89 8.33 1.88 18.79
C ALA A 89 9.33 2.18 17.66
N THR A 90 10.62 1.87 17.85
CA THR A 90 11.69 2.02 16.84
C THR A 90 11.58 1.09 15.64
N GLN A 91 10.62 0.15 15.64
CA GLN A 91 10.33 -0.78 14.54
C GLN A 91 8.98 -0.52 13.87
N VAL A 92 8.31 0.57 14.23
CA VAL A 92 6.92 0.85 13.85
C VAL A 92 6.84 2.15 13.04
N ALA A 93 5.96 2.17 12.05
CA ALA A 93 5.52 3.41 11.40
C ALA A 93 3.99 3.48 11.37
N VAL A 94 3.46 4.69 11.57
CA VAL A 94 2.01 4.97 11.48
C VAL A 94 1.56 4.95 10.02
N LEU A 95 0.39 4.37 9.77
CA LEU A 95 -0.24 4.30 8.46
C LEU A 95 -1.33 5.37 8.32
N PRO A 96 -1.34 6.12 7.21
CA PRO A 96 -2.51 6.92 6.84
C PRO A 96 -3.70 6.02 6.46
N ASP A 97 -4.90 6.59 6.48
CA ASP A 97 -6.14 5.84 6.21
C ASP A 97 -6.24 5.30 4.77
N ASN A 98 -5.54 5.93 3.83
CA ASN A 98 -5.55 5.54 2.42
C ASN A 98 -4.63 4.35 2.07
N ILE A 99 -3.91 3.77 3.03
CA ILE A 99 -3.11 2.55 2.84
C ILE A 99 -3.77 1.39 3.58
N SER A 100 -4.06 0.30 2.87
CA SER A 100 -4.58 -0.92 3.49
C SER A 100 -3.50 -1.65 4.31
N PHE A 101 -3.90 -2.41 5.32
CA PHE A 101 -3.00 -3.29 6.06
C PHE A 101 -2.37 -4.33 5.13
N THR A 102 -3.09 -4.81 4.11
CA THR A 102 -2.53 -5.70 3.09
C THR A 102 -1.36 -5.07 2.35
N GLN A 103 -1.50 -3.82 1.87
CA GLN A 103 -0.41 -3.08 1.24
C GLN A 103 0.74 -2.84 2.21
N ALA A 104 0.41 -2.42 3.44
CA ALA A 104 1.40 -2.10 4.46
C ALA A 104 2.21 -3.33 4.90
N ALA A 105 1.59 -4.49 5.10
CA ALA A 105 2.26 -5.72 5.50
C ALA A 105 3.26 -6.24 4.45
N ALA A 106 3.11 -5.84 3.19
CA ALA A 106 4.04 -6.20 2.10
C ALA A 106 5.32 -5.34 2.07
N LEU A 107 5.40 -4.27 2.88
CA LEU A 107 6.52 -3.33 2.91
C LEU A 107 7.74 -3.76 3.72
N PRO A 108 7.64 -4.37 4.92
CA PRO A 108 8.73 -4.27 5.88
C PRO A 108 10.04 -4.91 5.44
N LEU A 109 10.20 -6.25 5.43
CA LEU A 109 11.50 -6.82 5.10
C LEU A 109 11.95 -6.47 3.68
N ALA A 110 11.07 -6.65 2.70
CA ALA A 110 11.40 -6.48 1.28
C ALA A 110 11.68 -5.02 0.89
N GLY A 111 10.81 -4.10 1.31
CA GLY A 111 10.94 -2.67 1.05
C GLY A 111 12.11 -2.05 1.82
N LEU A 112 12.32 -2.41 3.09
CA LEU A 112 13.49 -1.95 3.86
C LEU A 112 14.78 -2.40 3.19
N THR A 113 14.82 -3.66 2.72
CA THR A 113 15.99 -4.20 2.00
C THR A 113 16.25 -3.40 0.72
N ALA A 114 15.23 -3.15 -0.11
CA ALA A 114 15.38 -2.38 -1.34
C ALA A 114 15.85 -0.94 -1.09
N LEU A 115 15.23 -0.24 -0.13
CA LEU A 115 15.59 1.13 0.22
C LEU A 115 17.03 1.24 0.75
N ARG A 116 17.44 0.29 1.60
CA ARG A 116 18.80 0.25 2.16
C ARG A 116 19.84 -0.20 1.13
N LEU A 117 19.48 -1.07 0.19
CA LEU A 117 20.32 -1.39 -0.97
C LEU A 117 20.58 -0.15 -1.83
N LEU A 118 19.54 0.63 -2.12
CA LEU A 118 19.68 1.86 -2.89
C LEU A 118 20.60 2.86 -2.17
N ARG A 119 20.49 3.00 -0.85
CA ARG A 119 21.42 3.83 -0.06
C ARG A 119 22.84 3.28 -0.06
N THR A 120 22.99 1.96 -0.01
CA THR A 120 24.29 1.27 -0.04
C THR A 120 24.98 1.47 -1.39
N ALA A 121 24.22 1.54 -2.48
CA ALA A 121 24.70 1.84 -3.84
C ALA A 121 25.18 3.30 -4.01
N GLY A 122 24.77 4.20 -3.13
CA GLY A 122 25.05 5.63 -3.22
C GLY A 122 24.22 6.32 -4.31
N SER A 123 24.76 7.37 -4.92
CA SER A 123 24.10 8.03 -6.05
C SER A 123 24.00 7.08 -7.24
N VAL A 124 22.79 6.87 -7.75
CA VAL A 124 22.54 6.02 -8.93
C VAL A 124 22.14 6.81 -10.18
N ILE A 125 22.14 8.14 -10.10
CA ILE A 125 21.76 9.02 -11.22
C ILE A 125 22.68 8.74 -12.41
N GLY A 126 22.09 8.35 -13.54
CA GLY A 126 22.80 8.02 -14.78
C GLY A 126 23.58 6.71 -14.76
N ARG A 127 23.51 5.92 -13.68
CA ARG A 127 24.20 4.63 -13.59
C ARG A 127 23.41 3.52 -14.26
N ARG A 128 24.13 2.59 -14.91
CA ARG A 128 23.59 1.34 -15.45
C ARG A 128 23.66 0.26 -14.38
N ILE A 129 22.50 -0.31 -14.05
CA ILE A 129 22.36 -1.31 -13.00
C ILE A 129 21.90 -2.64 -13.59
N LEU A 130 22.57 -3.73 -13.22
CA LEU A 130 22.09 -5.10 -13.46
C LEU A 130 21.50 -5.68 -12.17
N LEU A 131 20.22 -6.05 -12.18
CA LEU A 131 19.52 -6.62 -11.03
C LEU A 131 19.12 -8.08 -11.30
N THR A 132 19.66 -9.03 -10.51
CA THR A 132 19.21 -10.42 -10.55
C THR A 132 18.08 -10.67 -9.55
N GLY A 133 17.21 -11.64 -9.86
CA GLY A 133 16.03 -11.92 -9.02
C GLY A 133 14.99 -10.80 -9.02
N ALA A 134 14.93 -10.01 -10.11
CA ALA A 134 14.21 -8.75 -10.16
C ALA A 134 12.69 -8.88 -9.92
N SER A 135 12.07 -10.01 -10.26
CA SER A 135 10.64 -10.25 -10.04
C SER A 135 10.28 -10.72 -8.62
N GLY A 136 11.26 -10.79 -7.71
CA GLY A 136 11.07 -11.22 -6.32
C GLY A 136 10.54 -10.12 -5.42
N GLY A 137 10.40 -10.42 -4.12
CA GLY A 137 9.92 -9.47 -3.10
C GLY A 137 10.76 -8.20 -3.03
N VAL A 138 12.08 -8.28 -3.07
CA VAL A 138 12.97 -7.08 -3.03
C VAL A 138 13.05 -6.40 -4.40
N GLY A 139 13.08 -7.19 -5.48
CA GLY A 139 13.50 -6.70 -6.79
C GLY A 139 12.57 -5.67 -7.42
N HIS A 140 11.25 -5.80 -7.23
CA HIS A 140 10.29 -4.83 -7.74
C HIS A 140 10.43 -3.46 -7.05
N TYR A 141 10.54 -3.46 -5.71
CA TYR A 141 10.81 -2.24 -4.95
C TYR A 141 12.13 -1.59 -5.38
N PHE A 142 13.20 -2.37 -5.51
CA PHE A 142 14.50 -1.81 -5.91
C PHE A 142 14.43 -1.23 -7.33
N THR A 143 13.76 -1.92 -8.26
CA THR A 143 13.58 -1.46 -9.64
C THR A 143 12.92 -0.08 -9.67
N GLU A 144 11.77 0.05 -9.01
CA GLU A 144 11.00 1.30 -8.99
C GLU A 144 11.79 2.43 -8.30
N LEU A 145 12.40 2.15 -7.14
CA LEU A 145 13.19 3.14 -6.41
C LEU A 145 14.42 3.60 -7.19
N ALA A 146 15.14 2.68 -7.85
CA ALA A 146 16.34 2.99 -8.61
C ALA A 146 16.02 3.74 -9.92
N ALA A 147 14.99 3.32 -10.64
CA ALA A 147 14.51 4.00 -11.85
C ALA A 147 14.03 5.42 -11.53
N ALA A 148 13.23 5.58 -10.47
CA ALA A 148 12.79 6.90 -9.99
C ALA A 148 13.95 7.79 -9.50
N ALA A 149 15.07 7.18 -9.07
CA ALA A 149 16.30 7.88 -8.71
C ALA A 149 17.22 8.17 -9.91
N GLY A 150 16.80 7.84 -11.14
CA GLY A 150 17.50 8.17 -12.38
C GLY A 150 18.50 7.11 -12.86
N ALA A 151 18.39 5.86 -12.40
CA ALA A 151 19.21 4.75 -12.88
C ALA A 151 18.59 4.05 -14.10
N SER A 152 19.44 3.50 -14.97
CA SER A 152 19.06 2.60 -16.06
C SER A 152 19.10 1.15 -15.57
N VAL A 153 17.95 0.57 -15.24
CA VAL A 153 17.87 -0.79 -14.67
C VAL A 153 17.66 -1.85 -15.74
N THR A 154 18.60 -2.80 -15.84
CA THR A 154 18.43 -4.08 -16.55
C THR A 154 18.03 -5.15 -15.55
N ALA A 155 16.80 -5.65 -15.68
CA ALA A 155 16.23 -6.64 -14.78
C ALA A 155 16.32 -8.06 -15.36
N VAL A 156 16.91 -8.98 -14.59
CA VAL A 156 16.96 -10.41 -14.91
C VAL A 156 15.77 -11.13 -14.29
N VAL A 157 14.92 -11.74 -15.11
CA VAL A 157 13.69 -12.45 -14.69
C VAL A 157 13.61 -13.84 -15.32
N SER A 158 12.92 -14.78 -14.66
CA SER A 158 12.89 -16.16 -15.17
C SER A 158 11.88 -16.40 -16.31
N SER A 159 11.02 -15.44 -16.64
CA SER A 159 10.04 -15.56 -17.74
C SER A 159 9.45 -14.20 -18.15
N PRO A 160 8.93 -14.04 -19.39
CA PRO A 160 8.29 -12.80 -19.85
C PRO A 160 7.17 -12.33 -18.93
N ALA A 161 6.28 -13.23 -18.55
CA ALA A 161 5.14 -12.89 -17.70
C ALA A 161 5.55 -12.33 -16.33
N ARG A 162 6.77 -12.61 -15.84
CA ARG A 162 7.30 -12.05 -14.58
C ARG A 162 8.00 -10.70 -14.76
N GLY A 163 8.19 -10.26 -16.00
CA GLY A 163 8.97 -9.07 -16.37
C GLY A 163 8.13 -7.86 -16.75
N ASP A 164 6.96 -8.03 -17.36
CA ASP A 164 6.16 -6.91 -17.90
C ASP A 164 5.93 -5.80 -16.86
N ARG A 165 5.60 -6.20 -15.62
CA ARG A 165 5.40 -5.27 -14.53
C ARG A 165 6.65 -4.48 -14.15
N LEU A 166 7.84 -5.04 -14.29
CA LEU A 166 9.09 -4.33 -14.01
C LEU A 166 9.36 -3.22 -15.03
N LEU A 167 8.91 -3.37 -16.29
CA LEU A 167 8.97 -2.28 -17.27
C LEU A 167 8.05 -1.13 -16.86
N GLU A 168 6.84 -1.43 -16.38
CA GLU A 168 5.92 -0.42 -15.84
C GLU A 168 6.50 0.30 -14.61
N LEU A 169 7.29 -0.41 -13.80
CA LEU A 169 8.03 0.14 -12.66
C LEU A 169 9.32 0.89 -13.06
N GLY A 170 9.62 0.99 -14.36
CA GLY A 170 10.72 1.79 -14.88
C GLY A 170 12.02 1.03 -15.18
N ALA A 171 12.01 -0.32 -15.20
CA ALA A 171 13.12 -1.05 -15.79
C ALA A 171 13.29 -0.67 -17.27
N GLU A 172 14.52 -0.41 -17.69
CA GLU A 172 14.84 -0.04 -19.08
C GLU A 172 14.91 -1.29 -19.97
N THR A 173 15.38 -2.41 -19.42
CA THR A 173 15.59 -3.64 -20.18
C THR A 173 15.27 -4.86 -19.34
N LEU A 174 14.61 -5.84 -19.98
CA LEU A 174 14.43 -7.19 -19.43
C LEU A 174 15.34 -8.18 -20.14
N VAL A 175 15.94 -9.07 -19.36
CA VAL A 175 16.65 -10.25 -19.85
C VAL A 175 16.21 -11.48 -19.09
N TYR A 176 16.33 -12.65 -19.72
CA TYR A 176 15.82 -13.91 -19.14
C TYR A 176 16.91 -14.80 -18.54
N ASP A 177 18.14 -14.54 -18.95
CA ASP A 177 19.34 -15.09 -18.34
C ASP A 177 20.34 -13.95 -18.11
N VAL A 178 21.15 -14.06 -17.06
CA VAL A 178 22.16 -13.04 -16.77
C VAL A 178 23.20 -12.94 -17.89
N SER A 179 23.49 -14.04 -18.58
CA SER A 179 24.42 -14.07 -19.72
C SER A 179 23.96 -13.18 -20.89
N ASP A 180 22.66 -13.02 -21.09
CA ASP A 180 22.07 -12.17 -22.13
C ASP A 180 22.21 -10.66 -21.85
N ALA A 181 22.51 -10.28 -20.60
CA ALA A 181 22.66 -8.87 -20.21
C ALA A 181 23.86 -8.23 -20.92
N ARG A 182 23.62 -7.18 -21.71
CA ARG A 182 24.66 -6.44 -22.42
C ARG A 182 25.20 -5.29 -21.58
N GLY A 183 26.33 -5.53 -20.91
CA GLY A 183 27.03 -4.53 -20.10
C GLY A 183 27.82 -3.47 -20.92
N PRO A 184 28.83 -2.82 -20.32
CA PRO A 184 29.21 -2.95 -18.91
C PRO A 184 28.26 -2.18 -17.97
N PHE A 185 28.15 -2.62 -16.72
CA PHE A 185 27.30 -2.02 -15.68
C PHE A 185 28.14 -1.34 -14.60
N ASP A 186 27.65 -0.22 -14.07
CA ASP A 186 28.29 0.46 -12.93
C ASP A 186 28.07 -0.32 -11.63
N LEU A 187 26.90 -0.96 -11.52
CA LEU A 187 26.46 -1.67 -10.33
C LEU A 187 25.73 -2.96 -10.69
N VAL A 188 26.01 -4.02 -9.95
CA VAL A 188 25.26 -5.29 -9.97
C VAL A 188 24.62 -5.50 -8.60
N LEU A 189 23.32 -5.79 -8.56
CA LEU A 189 22.62 -6.24 -7.36
C LEU A 189 22.34 -7.73 -7.55
N GLU A 190 23.01 -8.57 -6.76
CA GLU A 190 23.00 -10.02 -6.93
C GLU A 190 22.28 -10.72 -5.76
N SER A 191 21.26 -11.52 -6.08
CA SER A 191 20.49 -12.31 -5.10
C SER A 191 20.30 -13.78 -5.45
N VAL A 192 20.84 -14.24 -6.59
CA VAL A 192 20.62 -15.60 -7.08
C VAL A 192 21.74 -16.54 -6.64
N GLY A 193 22.99 -16.10 -6.65
CA GLY A 193 24.17 -16.92 -6.37
C GLY A 193 24.47 -17.99 -7.42
N GLY A 194 25.22 -19.03 -7.06
CA GLY A 194 25.70 -20.05 -8.00
C GLY A 194 26.43 -19.44 -9.20
N ALA A 195 26.15 -19.97 -10.41
CA ALA A 195 26.75 -19.48 -11.66
C ALA A 195 26.30 -18.06 -12.05
N SER A 196 25.22 -17.52 -11.47
CA SER A 196 24.73 -16.17 -11.76
C SER A 196 25.77 -15.10 -11.38
N LEU A 197 26.35 -15.25 -10.18
CA LEU A 197 27.26 -14.25 -9.62
C LEU A 197 28.53 -14.02 -10.46
N PRO A 198 29.33 -15.03 -10.85
CA PRO A 198 30.51 -14.80 -11.68
C PRO A 198 30.18 -14.19 -13.04
N ILE A 199 29.05 -14.56 -13.64
CA ILE A 199 28.60 -13.99 -14.92
C ILE A 199 28.15 -12.52 -14.75
N ALA A 200 27.47 -12.19 -13.66
CA ALA A 200 27.10 -10.81 -13.36
C ALA A 200 28.34 -9.96 -13.04
N LEU A 201 29.29 -10.50 -12.28
CA LEU A 201 30.54 -9.86 -11.91
C LEU A 201 31.36 -9.48 -13.15
N SER A 202 31.48 -10.37 -14.13
CA SER A 202 32.26 -10.11 -15.36
C SER A 202 31.67 -9.00 -16.24
N LYS A 203 30.43 -8.57 -15.97
CA LYS A 203 29.73 -7.51 -16.72
C LYS A 203 29.88 -6.13 -16.09
N LEU A 204 30.66 -5.97 -15.03
CA LEU A 204 30.95 -4.66 -14.45
C LEU A 204 31.87 -3.82 -15.35
N VAL A 205 31.80 -2.50 -15.19
CA VAL A 205 32.87 -1.58 -15.59
C VAL A 205 34.10 -1.77 -14.70
N ALA A 206 35.26 -1.27 -15.14
CA ALA A 206 36.42 -1.14 -14.25
C ALA A 206 36.07 -0.27 -13.04
N GLY A 207 36.40 -0.73 -11.83
CA GLY A 207 36.02 -0.10 -10.56
C GLY A 207 34.54 -0.24 -10.19
N GLY A 208 33.76 -0.99 -10.96
CA GLY A 208 32.35 -1.24 -10.70
C GLY A 208 32.13 -2.10 -9.45
N GLN A 209 30.88 -2.12 -8.98
CA GLN A 209 30.54 -2.80 -7.73
C GLN A 209 29.45 -3.86 -7.91
N LEU A 210 29.64 -5.03 -7.31
CA LEU A 210 28.61 -6.03 -7.08
C LEU A 210 28.21 -5.99 -5.60
N ILE A 211 26.93 -5.71 -5.32
CA ILE A 211 26.36 -5.83 -3.98
C ILE A 211 25.59 -7.14 -3.92
N TRP A 212 26.10 -8.06 -3.10
CA TRP A 212 25.48 -9.35 -2.84
C TRP A 212 24.50 -9.23 -1.67
N PHE A 213 23.24 -9.62 -1.90
CA PHE A 213 22.15 -9.50 -0.92
C PHE A 213 21.29 -10.76 -0.79
N GLY A 214 21.68 -11.88 -1.42
CA GLY A 214 21.01 -13.15 -1.24
C GLY A 214 21.56 -14.29 -2.11
N GLU A 215 21.15 -15.52 -1.82
CA GLU A 215 21.53 -16.73 -2.56
C GLU A 215 20.30 -17.62 -2.80
N ALA A 216 19.38 -17.14 -3.64
CA ALA A 216 18.10 -17.81 -3.88
C ALA A 216 18.22 -19.18 -4.57
N SER A 217 19.35 -19.46 -5.24
CA SER A 217 19.65 -20.76 -5.86
C SER A 217 20.08 -21.83 -4.85
N ARG A 218 20.57 -21.42 -3.67
CA ARG A 218 21.24 -22.31 -2.68
C ARG A 218 22.44 -23.07 -3.25
N GLN A 219 23.02 -22.60 -4.34
CA GLN A 219 24.22 -23.17 -4.93
C GLN A 219 25.42 -22.28 -4.56
N PRO A 220 26.49 -22.84 -3.98
CA PRO A 220 27.69 -22.07 -3.67
C PRO A 220 28.22 -21.34 -4.90
N VAL A 221 28.74 -20.15 -4.68
CA VAL A 221 29.42 -19.35 -5.69
C VAL A 221 30.88 -19.80 -5.80
N GLU A 222 31.32 -20.11 -7.02
CA GLU A 222 32.72 -20.38 -7.34
C GLU A 222 33.30 -19.20 -8.14
N LEU A 223 34.39 -18.60 -7.63
CA LEU A 223 35.14 -17.54 -8.29
C LEU A 223 36.56 -18.03 -8.57
N ASP A 224 36.93 -18.09 -9.85
CA ASP A 224 38.33 -18.27 -10.24
C ASP A 224 39.01 -16.89 -10.31
N PHE A 225 39.89 -16.60 -9.36
CA PHE A 225 40.63 -15.33 -9.34
C PHE A 225 41.53 -15.14 -10.56
N PHE A 226 41.96 -16.21 -11.23
CA PHE A 226 42.71 -16.08 -12.48
C PHE A 226 41.83 -15.60 -13.64
N SER A 227 40.54 -15.94 -13.63
CA SER A 227 39.57 -15.41 -14.61
C SER A 227 39.33 -13.90 -14.48
N LEU A 228 39.69 -13.29 -13.35
CA LEU A 228 39.55 -11.85 -13.13
C LEU A 228 40.62 -11.02 -13.85
N PHE A 229 41.73 -11.62 -14.31
CA PHE A 229 42.73 -10.90 -15.12
C PHE A 229 42.17 -10.46 -16.47
N ASP A 230 41.23 -11.22 -17.03
CA ASP A 230 40.48 -10.87 -18.24
C ASP A 230 39.11 -10.20 -17.92
N GLY A 231 38.86 -9.95 -16.63
CA GLY A 231 37.62 -9.38 -16.11
C GLY A 231 37.71 -7.88 -15.81
N PRO A 232 36.70 -7.31 -15.13
CA PRO A 232 36.70 -5.89 -14.79
C PRO A 232 37.79 -5.56 -13.75
N GLU A 233 38.73 -4.71 -14.16
CA GLU A 233 39.80 -4.21 -13.28
C GLU A 233 39.21 -3.53 -12.03
N ASN A 234 39.79 -3.80 -10.85
CA ASN A 234 39.40 -3.19 -9.58
C ASN A 234 37.92 -3.38 -9.17
N ALA A 235 37.25 -4.43 -9.65
CA ALA A 235 35.87 -4.72 -9.24
C ALA A 235 35.74 -4.98 -7.73
N ILE A 236 34.63 -4.51 -7.15
CA ILE A 236 34.34 -4.61 -5.70
C ILE A 236 33.17 -5.57 -5.49
N ILE A 237 33.36 -6.58 -4.63
CA ILE A 237 32.25 -7.41 -4.12
C ILE A 237 31.94 -6.94 -2.69
N LYS A 238 30.70 -6.50 -2.45
CA LYS A 238 30.23 -6.03 -1.15
C LYS A 238 29.07 -6.89 -0.66
N HIS A 239 29.21 -7.43 0.56
CA HIS A 239 28.09 -8.04 1.27
C HIS A 239 27.17 -6.96 1.84
N PHE A 240 25.86 -7.11 1.61
CA PHE A 240 24.81 -6.27 2.19
C PHE A 240 24.07 -7.01 3.30
N HIS A 241 23.82 -6.32 4.41
CA HIS A 241 22.95 -6.80 5.49
C HIS A 241 21.84 -5.79 5.76
N TYR A 242 20.59 -6.26 5.78
CA TYR A 242 19.41 -5.37 5.80
C TYR A 242 19.12 -4.75 7.18
N THR A 243 19.75 -5.21 8.26
CA THR A 243 19.52 -4.68 9.62
C THR A 243 20.22 -3.35 9.89
N ASP A 244 21.05 -2.88 8.98
CA ASP A 244 21.79 -1.64 9.14
C ASP A 244 20.88 -0.46 8.78
N GLY A 245 20.09 0.01 9.76
CA GLY A 245 19.21 1.16 9.58
C GLY A 245 18.23 1.40 10.73
N ARG A 246 17.39 2.41 10.54
CA ARG A 246 16.32 2.82 11.46
C ARG A 246 14.97 2.40 10.88
N ASP A 247 14.42 1.29 11.37
CA ASP A 247 13.22 0.66 10.82
C ASP A 247 12.02 1.62 10.83
N ASP A 248 11.78 2.32 11.95
CA ASP A 248 10.79 3.40 12.08
C ASP A 248 10.85 4.42 10.92
N GLN A 249 12.03 5.01 10.69
CA GLN A 249 12.22 6.07 9.69
C GLN A 249 12.13 5.56 8.25
N ASP A 250 12.64 4.36 8.03
CA ASP A 250 12.68 3.74 6.71
C ASP A 250 11.30 3.24 6.31
N LEU A 251 10.56 2.60 7.22
CA LEU A 251 9.15 2.26 7.03
C LEU A 251 8.31 3.52 6.79
N ALA A 252 8.49 4.58 7.59
CA ALA A 252 7.77 5.84 7.37
C ALA A 252 8.07 6.44 5.99
N THR A 253 9.29 6.25 5.46
CA THR A 253 9.64 6.66 4.09
C THR A 253 8.90 5.84 3.04
N LEU A 254 8.87 4.51 3.19
CA LEU A 254 8.15 3.61 2.29
C LEU A 254 6.64 3.89 2.31
N VAL A 255 6.06 4.05 3.50
CA VAL A 255 4.65 4.42 3.69
C VAL A 255 4.30 5.71 2.95
N ARG A 256 5.12 6.76 3.07
CA ARG A 256 4.90 8.01 2.32
C ARG A 256 4.98 7.82 0.80
N LEU A 257 5.89 6.99 0.31
CA LEU A 257 6.01 6.71 -1.12
C LEU A 257 4.78 5.93 -1.64
N VAL A 258 4.27 4.97 -0.88
CA VAL A 258 3.03 4.26 -1.23
C VAL A 258 1.82 5.20 -1.20
N ALA A 259 1.63 5.96 -0.13
CA ALA A 259 0.51 6.90 0.00
C ALA A 259 0.47 7.95 -1.12
N SER A 260 1.62 8.30 -1.70
CA SER A 260 1.73 9.26 -2.80
C SER A 260 1.77 8.63 -4.19
N GLY A 261 1.56 7.30 -4.31
CA GLY A 261 1.58 6.59 -5.59
C GLY A 261 2.96 6.57 -6.26
N ARG A 262 4.04 6.67 -5.47
CA ARG A 262 5.44 6.67 -5.93
C ARG A 262 6.19 5.37 -5.65
N LEU A 263 5.54 4.42 -5.00
CA LEU A 263 6.01 3.07 -4.78
C LEU A 263 4.81 2.12 -4.77
N HIS A 264 4.88 1.03 -5.51
CA HIS A 264 3.76 0.11 -5.68
C HIS A 264 4.15 -1.30 -5.19
N PRO A 265 3.70 -1.70 -3.99
CA PRO A 265 3.88 -3.06 -3.48
C PRO A 265 3.30 -4.10 -4.45
N GLU A 266 4.17 -4.96 -4.97
CA GLU A 266 3.71 -6.08 -5.79
C GLU A 266 3.28 -7.23 -4.88
N ILE A 267 1.98 -7.53 -4.89
CA ILE A 267 1.39 -8.59 -4.07
C ILE A 267 0.82 -9.65 -5.00
N GLY A 268 1.52 -10.77 -5.12
CA GLY A 268 1.10 -11.86 -6.00
C GLY A 268 0.12 -12.82 -5.34
N ARG A 269 -0.08 -12.73 -4.03
CA ARG A 269 -1.02 -13.57 -3.29
C ARG A 269 -1.54 -12.86 -2.04
N VAL A 270 -2.86 -12.87 -1.85
CA VAL A 270 -3.55 -12.49 -0.62
C VAL A 270 -4.46 -13.66 -0.24
N GLU A 271 -4.36 -14.15 0.98
CA GLU A 271 -5.17 -15.26 1.48
C GLU A 271 -5.50 -15.07 2.97
N ASP A 272 -6.53 -15.76 3.45
CA ASP A 272 -6.75 -15.90 4.89
C ASP A 272 -5.55 -16.62 5.55
N TRP A 273 -5.14 -16.16 6.73
CA TRP A 273 -3.99 -16.71 7.45
C TRP A 273 -4.09 -18.22 7.77
N SER A 274 -5.27 -18.82 7.77
CA SER A 274 -5.43 -20.29 7.84
C SER A 274 -4.78 -21.01 6.66
N GLN A 275 -4.60 -20.34 5.52
CA GLN A 275 -3.96 -20.87 4.31
C GLN A 275 -2.42 -20.74 4.33
N THR A 276 -1.81 -20.30 5.44
CA THR A 276 -0.35 -20.07 5.54
C THR A 276 0.47 -21.27 5.04
N ALA A 277 0.07 -22.50 5.37
CA ALA A 277 0.78 -23.71 4.92
C ALA A 277 0.78 -23.86 3.39
N ALA A 278 -0.36 -23.64 2.73
CA ALA A 278 -0.47 -23.72 1.28
C ALA A 278 0.32 -22.59 0.59
N VAL A 279 0.29 -21.38 1.15
CA VAL A 279 1.05 -20.24 0.64
C VAL A 279 2.56 -20.48 0.76
N LEU A 280 3.03 -21.11 1.83
CA LEU A 280 4.44 -21.50 1.97
C LEU A 280 4.88 -22.47 0.86
N ASP A 281 4.04 -23.44 0.51
CA ASP A 281 4.33 -24.37 -0.58
C ASP A 281 4.37 -23.67 -1.94
N ASP A 282 3.45 -22.73 -2.18
CA ASP A 282 3.46 -21.88 -3.37
C ASP A 282 4.73 -21.03 -3.45
N LEU A 283 5.15 -20.43 -2.33
CA LEU A 283 6.35 -19.61 -2.26
C LEU A 283 7.61 -20.45 -2.53
N ARG A 284 7.74 -21.64 -1.92
CA ARG A 284 8.87 -22.56 -2.11
C ARG A 284 9.03 -22.95 -3.57
N ASN A 285 7.93 -23.33 -4.21
CA ASN A 285 7.84 -23.70 -5.62
C ASN A 285 7.86 -22.49 -6.57
N ARG A 286 8.14 -21.29 -6.06
CA ARG A 286 8.29 -20.05 -6.83
C ARG A 286 7.03 -19.72 -7.64
N ARG A 287 5.83 -20.09 -7.18
CA ARG A 287 4.55 -19.82 -7.87
C ARG A 287 4.02 -18.41 -7.62
N ILE A 288 4.54 -17.72 -6.60
CA ILE A 288 4.14 -16.35 -6.22
C ILE A 288 5.15 -15.34 -6.80
N ARG A 289 4.63 -14.21 -7.26
CA ARG A 289 5.39 -13.03 -7.68
C ARG A 289 5.29 -11.97 -6.59
N GLY A 290 6.32 -11.14 -6.44
CA GLY A 290 6.32 -10.11 -5.38
C GLY A 290 6.15 -10.73 -3.98
N ASN A 291 5.21 -10.18 -3.21
CA ASN A 291 4.93 -10.55 -1.82
C ASN A 291 3.71 -11.47 -1.70
N ALA A 292 3.70 -12.27 -0.64
CA ALA A 292 2.54 -13.07 -0.22
C ALA A 292 2.04 -12.54 1.13
N VAL A 293 0.78 -12.11 1.19
CA VAL A 293 0.17 -11.49 2.37
C VAL A 293 -0.96 -12.36 2.90
N LEU A 294 -1.02 -12.51 4.21
CA LEU A 294 -2.01 -13.30 4.92
C LEU A 294 -2.82 -12.36 5.81
N THR A 295 -4.15 -12.40 5.69
CA THR A 295 -5.07 -11.54 6.43
C THR A 295 -5.73 -12.30 7.57
N LEU A 296 -5.88 -11.66 8.73
CA LEU A 296 -6.57 -12.20 9.90
C LEU A 296 -8.00 -11.68 10.05
N GLN A 297 -8.28 -10.54 9.40
CA GLN A 297 -9.58 -9.91 9.34
C GLN A 297 -9.90 -9.63 7.87
N GLU A 298 -11.17 -9.72 7.48
CA GLU A 298 -11.61 -9.20 6.18
C GLU A 298 -11.37 -7.69 6.18
N GLU A 299 -10.35 -7.23 5.46
CA GLU A 299 -10.25 -5.81 5.15
C GLU A 299 -11.39 -5.47 4.21
N THR A 300 -12.28 -4.58 4.63
CA THR A 300 -13.06 -3.81 3.66
C THR A 300 -12.05 -2.88 2.98
N PRO A 301 -11.72 -3.07 1.69
CA PRO A 301 -10.77 -2.21 1.01
C PRO A 301 -11.23 -0.75 1.12
N PRO A 302 -10.30 0.23 1.18
CA PRO A 302 -10.66 1.63 1.19
C PRO A 302 -11.57 1.88 -0.01
N MET A 303 -12.79 2.39 0.22
CA MET A 303 -13.69 2.68 -0.89
C MET A 303 -13.06 3.78 -1.73
N ASP A 304 -13.02 3.56 -3.03
CA ASP A 304 -12.64 4.60 -3.98
C ASP A 304 -13.51 5.86 -3.75
N PRO A 305 -12.92 7.07 -3.71
CA PRO A 305 -13.65 8.31 -3.46
C PRO A 305 -14.88 8.51 -4.34
N LYS A 306 -14.78 8.13 -5.62
CA LYS A 306 -15.90 8.18 -6.57
C LYS A 306 -17.06 7.29 -6.09
N THR A 307 -16.76 6.11 -5.57
CA THR A 307 -17.72 5.18 -4.97
C THR A 307 -18.38 5.76 -3.71
N VAL A 308 -17.60 6.42 -2.83
CA VAL A 308 -18.13 7.07 -1.61
C VAL A 308 -19.17 8.13 -1.97
N VAL A 309 -18.85 9.01 -2.93
CA VAL A 309 -19.75 10.08 -3.35
C VAL A 309 -20.96 9.55 -4.12
N THR A 310 -20.77 8.55 -4.99
CA THR A 310 -21.88 7.91 -5.71
C THR A 310 -22.87 7.30 -4.72
N ARG A 311 -22.37 6.55 -3.72
CA ARG A 311 -23.19 5.98 -2.64
C ARG A 311 -24.00 7.06 -1.92
N TYR A 312 -23.37 8.19 -1.58
CA TYR A 312 -24.06 9.31 -0.95
C TYR A 312 -25.19 9.86 -1.83
N VAL A 313 -24.92 10.19 -3.10
CA VAL A 313 -25.92 10.81 -3.98
C VAL A 313 -27.08 9.85 -4.25
N GLU A 314 -26.81 8.56 -4.44
CA GLU A 314 -27.84 7.53 -4.58
C GLU A 314 -28.68 7.36 -3.32
N ALA A 315 -28.05 7.38 -2.13
CA ALA A 315 -28.76 7.36 -0.86
C ALA A 315 -29.67 8.59 -0.69
N ALA A 316 -29.19 9.78 -1.10
CA ALA A 316 -30.00 11.00 -1.12
C ALA A 316 -31.20 10.89 -2.07
N ALA A 317 -31.02 10.33 -3.27
CA ALA A 317 -32.10 10.08 -4.23
C ALA A 317 -33.13 9.04 -3.72
N ALA A 318 -32.67 8.06 -2.94
CA ALA A 318 -33.51 7.03 -2.33
C ALA A 318 -34.21 7.51 -1.04
N GLY A 319 -33.75 8.60 -0.43
CA GLY A 319 -34.20 9.03 0.90
C GLY A 319 -33.65 8.16 2.04
N ASP A 320 -32.56 7.43 1.81
CA ASP A 320 -31.90 6.58 2.79
C ASP A 320 -31.04 7.42 3.74
N ARG A 321 -31.66 7.91 4.82
CA ARG A 321 -31.02 8.78 5.81
C ARG A 321 -29.83 8.12 6.51
N GLN A 322 -29.86 6.80 6.71
CA GLN A 322 -28.79 6.11 7.43
C GLN A 322 -27.53 6.06 6.57
N THR A 323 -27.66 5.64 5.31
CA THR A 323 -26.53 5.61 4.37
C THR A 323 -25.98 7.01 4.07
N MET A 324 -26.84 8.03 4.00
CA MET A 324 -26.39 9.43 3.93
C MET A 324 -25.54 9.79 5.15
N ARG A 325 -26.02 9.49 6.36
CA ARG A 325 -25.29 9.77 7.60
C ARG A 325 -23.96 9.04 7.68
N ASP A 326 -23.93 7.80 7.21
CA ASP A 326 -22.71 6.99 7.18
C ASP A 326 -21.75 7.39 6.06
N SER A 327 -22.14 8.30 5.18
CA SER A 327 -21.25 8.83 4.14
C SER A 327 -20.47 10.07 4.56
N PHE A 328 -20.84 10.72 5.67
CA PHE A 328 -20.17 11.93 6.16
C PHE A 328 -19.28 11.67 7.38
N ALA A 329 -18.14 12.36 7.42
CA ALA A 329 -17.30 12.45 8.61
C ALA A 329 -18.01 13.28 9.70
N PRO A 330 -17.73 13.05 11.00
CA PRO A 330 -18.36 13.81 12.08
C PRO A 330 -18.18 15.33 11.97
N ASP A 331 -17.04 15.77 11.45
CA ASP A 331 -16.58 17.16 11.32
C ASP A 331 -16.73 17.73 9.89
N VAL A 332 -17.54 17.08 9.03
CA VAL A 332 -17.76 17.53 7.64
C VAL A 332 -18.14 19.00 7.54
N VAL A 333 -17.64 19.69 6.52
CA VAL A 333 -18.06 21.06 6.19
C VAL A 333 -18.80 21.09 4.86
N TRP A 334 -20.05 21.55 4.85
CA TRP A 334 -20.80 21.82 3.62
C TRP A 334 -20.87 23.31 3.35
N THR A 335 -20.47 23.74 2.16
CA THR A 335 -20.55 25.13 1.71
C THR A 335 -21.51 25.25 0.53
N TYR A 336 -22.48 26.16 0.67
CA TYR A 336 -23.36 26.57 -0.40
C TYR A 336 -23.11 28.06 -0.70
N PRO A 337 -22.27 28.40 -1.70
CA PRO A 337 -21.85 29.77 -1.96
C PRO A 337 -23.00 30.62 -2.51
N GLY A 338 -22.84 31.95 -2.43
CA GLY A 338 -23.78 32.94 -2.97
C GLY A 338 -24.57 33.68 -1.90
N GLU A 339 -25.70 34.24 -2.30
CA GLU A 339 -26.55 35.12 -1.49
C GLU A 339 -28.01 34.64 -1.41
N LEU A 340 -28.26 33.35 -1.69
CA LEU A 340 -29.60 32.79 -1.51
C LEU A 340 -29.91 32.70 -0.01
N PRO A 341 -31.20 32.68 0.39
CA PRO A 341 -31.55 32.37 1.77
C PRO A 341 -31.01 31.01 2.26
N LEU A 342 -30.67 30.10 1.33
CA LEU A 342 -30.00 28.84 1.62
C LEU A 342 -28.47 28.86 1.48
N SER A 343 -27.85 30.01 1.20
CA SER A 343 -26.40 30.13 1.09
C SER A 343 -25.77 30.20 2.47
N GLY A 344 -24.63 29.53 2.66
CA GLY A 344 -23.98 29.44 3.97
C GLY A 344 -22.93 28.35 4.06
N GLU A 345 -22.47 28.11 5.29
CA GLU A 345 -21.52 27.07 5.66
C GLU A 345 -22.07 26.32 6.89
N TRP A 346 -22.13 24.99 6.82
CA TRP A 346 -22.58 24.11 7.89
C TRP A 346 -21.43 23.21 8.31
N LYS A 347 -21.15 23.16 9.60
CA LYS A 347 -20.04 22.39 10.18
C LYS A 347 -20.59 21.30 11.08
N GLY A 348 -20.13 20.08 10.82
CA GLY A 348 -20.54 18.90 11.53
C GLY A 348 -21.70 18.18 10.85
N ARG A 349 -21.67 16.85 10.95
CA ARG A 349 -22.58 15.94 10.26
C ARG A 349 -24.06 16.22 10.53
N ASP A 350 -24.43 16.47 11.78
CA ASP A 350 -25.83 16.69 12.14
C ASP A 350 -26.33 18.04 11.58
N ALA A 351 -25.51 19.09 11.60
CA ALA A 351 -25.85 20.38 10.98
C ALA A 351 -26.04 20.27 9.46
N VAL A 352 -25.22 19.47 8.78
CA VAL A 352 -25.37 19.21 7.34
C VAL A 352 -26.68 18.45 7.03
N LEU A 353 -26.96 17.38 7.76
CA LEU A 353 -28.10 16.49 7.45
C LEU A 353 -29.44 17.04 7.91
N ASP A 354 -29.48 17.67 9.08
CA ASP A 354 -30.73 18.09 9.71
C ASP A 354 -31.02 19.57 9.45
N ASP A 355 -30.02 20.45 9.57
CA ASP A 355 -30.24 21.89 9.40
C ASP A 355 -30.17 22.32 7.94
N PHE A 356 -29.18 21.87 7.16
CA PHE A 356 -29.06 22.24 5.76
C PHE A 356 -29.99 21.41 4.86
N LEU A 357 -29.71 20.12 4.70
CA LEU A 357 -30.46 19.25 3.79
C LEU A 357 -31.92 19.08 4.25
N GLY A 358 -32.14 18.99 5.56
CA GLY A 358 -33.47 18.96 6.15
C GLY A 358 -34.28 20.24 5.88
N ALA A 359 -33.69 21.43 6.09
CA ALA A 359 -34.38 22.69 5.80
C ALA A 359 -34.60 22.91 4.31
N ALA A 360 -33.64 22.56 3.46
CA ALA A 360 -33.78 22.63 2.00
C ALA A 360 -34.98 21.78 1.51
N GLY A 361 -35.19 20.60 2.11
CA GLY A 361 -36.37 19.77 1.85
C GLY A 361 -37.71 20.48 2.09
N ASN A 362 -37.76 21.41 3.05
CA ASN A 362 -38.99 22.15 3.38
C ASN A 362 -39.37 23.21 2.33
N LEU A 363 -38.47 23.56 1.40
CA LEU A 363 -38.72 24.50 0.31
C LEU A 363 -39.63 23.89 -0.78
N PHE A 364 -39.80 22.57 -0.78
CA PHE A 364 -40.64 21.86 -1.73
C PHE A 364 -42.04 21.59 -1.17
N ALA A 365 -42.99 21.33 -2.09
CA ALA A 365 -44.38 21.07 -1.73
C ALA A 365 -44.51 19.79 -0.89
N PRO A 366 -45.35 19.76 0.16
CA PRO A 366 -45.56 18.58 0.98
C PRO A 366 -45.96 17.36 0.14
N GLY A 367 -45.31 16.22 0.38
CA GLY A 367 -45.57 14.98 -0.36
C GLY A 367 -44.97 14.92 -1.77
N THR A 368 -44.28 15.96 -2.24
CA THR A 368 -43.47 15.86 -3.46
C THR A 368 -42.18 15.10 -3.16
N ARG A 369 -41.79 14.20 -4.07
CA ARG A 369 -40.48 13.54 -4.01
C ARG A 369 -39.50 14.36 -4.83
N VAL A 370 -38.42 14.82 -4.20
CA VAL A 370 -37.28 15.40 -4.93
C VAL A 370 -36.61 14.27 -5.69
N THR A 371 -36.67 14.31 -7.02
CA THR A 371 -36.02 13.35 -7.90
C THR A 371 -34.62 13.85 -8.18
N ILE A 372 -33.62 13.11 -7.72
CA ILE A 372 -32.20 13.38 -7.95
C ILE A 372 -31.70 12.37 -8.97
N THR A 373 -31.11 12.83 -10.07
CA THR A 373 -30.51 11.97 -11.10
C THR A 373 -29.06 12.38 -11.30
N LEU A 374 -28.14 11.51 -10.89
CA LEU A 374 -26.71 11.70 -11.05
C LEU A 374 -26.34 11.58 -12.54
N THR A 375 -25.67 12.59 -13.08
CA THR A 375 -25.36 12.68 -14.52
C THR A 375 -23.88 12.48 -14.81
N ASN A 376 -23.00 12.87 -13.91
CA ASN A 376 -21.55 12.75 -14.09
C ASN A 376 -20.85 12.61 -12.74
N VAL A 377 -19.76 11.83 -12.70
CA VAL A 377 -18.87 11.75 -11.54
C VAL A 377 -17.44 11.54 -12.01
N LEU A 378 -16.58 12.49 -11.66
CA LEU A 378 -15.15 12.49 -11.93
C LEU A 378 -14.40 12.53 -10.60
N ALA A 379 -13.34 11.76 -10.47
CA ALA A 379 -12.50 11.77 -9.28
C ALA A 379 -11.04 11.96 -9.66
N ASP A 380 -10.33 12.72 -8.83
CA ASP A 380 -8.89 12.95 -8.89
C ASP A 380 -8.35 13.01 -7.46
N GLY A 381 -7.65 11.95 -7.05
CA GLY A 381 -7.26 11.75 -5.65
C GLY A 381 -8.47 11.76 -4.72
N GLU A 382 -8.40 12.59 -3.68
CA GLU A 382 -9.45 12.78 -2.68
C GLU A 382 -10.61 13.68 -3.15
N GLN A 383 -10.46 14.34 -4.30
CA GLN A 383 -11.45 15.26 -4.84
C GLN A 383 -12.39 14.53 -5.80
N VAL A 384 -13.69 14.71 -5.61
CA VAL A 384 -14.72 14.17 -6.49
C VAL A 384 -15.62 15.29 -6.95
N PHE A 385 -15.73 15.48 -8.26
CA PHE A 385 -16.72 16.35 -8.86
C PHE A 385 -17.93 15.50 -9.28
N ALA A 386 -19.12 15.85 -8.82
CA ALA A 386 -20.35 15.20 -9.23
C ALA A 386 -21.36 16.21 -9.76
N GLU A 387 -22.10 15.83 -10.80
CA GLU A 387 -23.20 16.59 -11.37
C GLU A 387 -24.48 15.77 -11.26
N TRP A 388 -25.60 16.44 -10.98
CA TRP A 388 -26.92 15.83 -10.96
C TRP A 388 -28.01 16.81 -11.36
N THR A 389 -29.19 16.30 -11.69
CA THR A 389 -30.41 17.09 -11.85
C THR A 389 -31.33 16.86 -10.66
N SER A 390 -31.91 17.93 -10.13
CA SER A 390 -32.89 17.93 -9.05
C SER A 390 -34.24 18.40 -9.58
N GLN A 391 -35.25 17.53 -9.52
CA GLN A 391 -36.59 17.80 -10.01
C GLN A 391 -37.64 17.65 -8.90
N ALA A 392 -38.48 18.67 -8.72
CA ALA A 392 -39.51 18.70 -7.69
C ALA A 392 -40.59 19.75 -7.99
N THR A 393 -41.65 19.79 -7.19
CA THR A 393 -42.57 20.93 -7.14
C THR A 393 -42.21 21.83 -5.96
N ALA A 394 -41.93 23.10 -6.20
CA ALA A 394 -41.67 24.09 -5.16
C ALA A 394 -42.92 24.30 -4.29
N ARG A 395 -42.73 24.71 -3.04
CA ARG A 395 -43.85 25.03 -2.13
C ARG A 395 -44.77 26.12 -2.69
N ALA A 396 -44.23 27.05 -3.47
CA ALA A 396 -44.99 28.09 -4.17
C ALA A 396 -45.74 27.58 -5.43
N GLY A 397 -45.60 26.30 -5.78
CA GLY A 397 -46.30 25.65 -6.91
C GLY A 397 -45.54 25.62 -8.23
N GLY A 398 -44.37 26.26 -8.34
CA GLY A 398 -43.51 26.22 -9.54
C GLY A 398 -42.80 24.88 -9.71
N ALA A 399 -42.55 24.48 -10.97
CA ALA A 399 -41.68 23.34 -11.26
C ALA A 399 -40.22 23.73 -11.00
N TYR A 400 -39.55 22.95 -10.15
CA TYR A 400 -38.12 23.04 -9.92
C TYR A 400 -37.45 21.96 -10.76
N ASP A 401 -36.62 22.36 -11.73
CA ASP A 401 -35.80 21.48 -12.55
C ASP A 401 -34.44 22.15 -12.70
N ASN A 402 -33.50 21.73 -11.85
CA ASN A 402 -32.24 22.42 -11.71
C ASN A 402 -31.05 21.47 -11.86
N LYS A 403 -30.01 21.95 -12.54
CA LYS A 403 -28.72 21.29 -12.57
C LYS A 403 -27.92 21.71 -11.36
N CYS A 404 -27.45 20.72 -10.61
CA CYS A 404 -26.59 20.91 -9.48
C CYS A 404 -25.24 20.24 -9.76
N ALA A 405 -24.20 20.77 -9.13
CA ALA A 405 -22.90 20.14 -9.12
C ALA A 405 -22.25 20.36 -7.76
N ALA A 406 -21.35 19.48 -7.34
CA ALA A 406 -20.55 19.72 -6.16
C ALA A 406 -19.15 19.16 -6.31
N VAL A 407 -18.22 19.81 -5.62
CA VAL A 407 -16.88 19.29 -5.37
C VAL A 407 -16.89 18.73 -3.95
N PHE A 408 -16.58 17.45 -3.82
CA PHE A 408 -16.48 16.72 -2.57
C PHE A 408 -15.01 16.44 -2.27
N THR A 409 -14.61 16.61 -1.02
CA THR A 409 -13.35 16.07 -0.50
C THR A 409 -13.68 14.81 0.31
N VAL A 410 -13.04 13.69 -0.03
CA VAL A 410 -13.18 12.39 0.64
C VAL A 410 -11.89 12.06 1.37
N SER A 411 -12.02 11.61 2.62
CA SER A 411 -10.91 11.03 3.39
C SER A 411 -11.35 9.65 3.89
N GLY A 412 -10.58 8.62 3.55
CA GLY A 412 -10.96 7.23 3.82
C GLY A 412 -12.29 6.87 3.14
N ASP A 413 -13.28 6.44 3.93
CA ASP A 413 -14.62 6.06 3.47
C ASP A 413 -15.67 7.17 3.68
N ARG A 414 -15.25 8.40 4.00
CA ARG A 414 -16.13 9.51 4.40
C ARG A 414 -15.89 10.79 3.61
N ILE A 415 -16.98 11.52 3.36
CA ILE A 415 -16.95 12.89 2.85
C ILE A 415 -16.63 13.84 4.02
N VAL A 416 -15.57 14.63 3.88
CA VAL A 416 -15.10 15.61 4.87
C VAL A 416 -15.37 17.06 4.47
N ALA A 417 -15.57 17.33 3.17
CA ALA A 417 -16.02 18.64 2.72
C ALA A 417 -16.88 18.53 1.47
N VAL A 418 -17.84 19.44 1.34
CA VAL A 418 -18.68 19.59 0.14
C VAL A 418 -18.78 21.06 -0.21
N ARG A 419 -18.62 21.39 -1.49
CA ARG A 419 -18.96 22.70 -2.03
C ARG A 419 -19.94 22.53 -3.18
N GLU A 420 -21.19 22.88 -2.93
CA GLU A 420 -22.30 22.69 -3.86
C GLU A 420 -22.55 23.94 -4.71
N TYR A 421 -23.01 23.75 -5.94
CA TYR A 421 -23.34 24.76 -6.92
C TYR A 421 -24.64 24.41 -7.62
N THR A 422 -25.41 25.42 -8.00
CA THR A 422 -26.62 25.26 -8.82
C THR A 422 -26.87 26.52 -9.66
N ASP A 423 -27.87 26.50 -10.55
CA ASP A 423 -28.41 27.73 -11.11
C ASP A 423 -29.12 28.53 -10.01
N THR A 424 -28.37 29.45 -9.39
CA THR A 424 -28.88 30.26 -8.25
C THR A 424 -30.02 31.19 -8.66
N ASP A 425 -30.09 31.63 -9.90
CA ASP A 425 -31.17 32.48 -10.38
C ASP A 425 -32.47 31.70 -10.57
N HIS A 426 -32.38 30.47 -11.07
CA HIS A 426 -33.52 29.56 -11.10
C HIS A 426 -34.01 29.25 -9.69
N THR A 427 -33.09 28.90 -8.78
CA THR A 427 -33.43 28.61 -7.38
C THR A 427 -34.10 29.80 -6.69
N ARG A 428 -33.59 31.03 -6.88
CA ARG A 428 -34.20 32.25 -6.33
C ARG A 428 -35.65 32.38 -6.78
N ARG A 429 -35.88 32.40 -8.10
CA ARG A 429 -37.20 32.60 -8.71
C ARG A 429 -38.22 31.55 -8.29
N VAL A 430 -37.80 30.28 -8.18
CA VAL A 430 -38.73 29.16 -8.00
C VAL A 430 -38.95 28.81 -6.54
N LEU A 431 -37.92 28.87 -5.70
CA LEU A 431 -38.03 28.46 -4.29
C LEU A 431 -38.26 29.64 -3.33
N PHE A 432 -37.85 30.86 -3.69
CA PHE A 432 -37.89 32.02 -2.78
C PHE A 432 -38.74 33.19 -3.29
N GLY A 433 -39.11 33.20 -4.57
CA GLY A 433 -39.89 34.26 -5.21
C GLY A 433 -38.99 35.38 -5.71
#